data_AF-A0A4R0D0N5-F1
#
_entry.id   AF-A0A4R0D0N5-F1
#
_cell.length_a   1.000
_cell.length_b   1.000
_cell.length_c   1.000
_cell.angle_alpha   90.00
_cell.angle_beta   90.00
_cell.angle_gamma   90.00
#
_symmetry.space_group_name_H-M   'P 1'
#
loop_
_entity.id
_entity.type
_entity.pdbx_description
1 polymer ?
#
loop_
_entity_poly.entity_id
_entity_poly.type
_entity_poly.pdbx_seq_one_letter_code
_entity_poly.pdbx_strand_id
1 'polypeptide(L)'
;MKSKRPSKSSLKRGKQLREEYELIAIVCEGTKTEPFYYDDVKKVERLPSANIFVTGDCGSDPLSVVRHGIHLYEKSVAEKNPSTLYDIVFCVIDRDAHQTFNAALDCALQYNRKKNKAIILPIKSYPSFEIWYLFHFLYTRQVFVKTPTKSAGQRCKEALNIEWKKVFKEDYEKSHSDIYKKLKSKNLVVDGIKNATLALADAKKTNEMNPSTEAHLLLEFLLSIIDQKFGIKNILDNIYDISEEIESNLIIKQDDNDKYLELLESYSSRIDTELQLLKTSLAKENIIINKVRLKFMSSYLNELSTRINIAKNDISE
;
A
#
# COMPACT_ATOMS: atom_id res chain seq x y z
N MET A 1 -37.26 32.85 36.38
CA MET A 1 -37.25 31.37 36.22
C MET A 1 -35.80 30.89 36.24
N LYS A 2 -35.45 30.00 37.17
CA LYS A 2 -34.08 29.49 37.36
C LYS A 2 -33.73 28.49 36.25
N SER A 3 -32.66 28.77 35.51
CA SER A 3 -32.09 27.86 34.50
C SER A 3 -31.47 26.63 35.19
N LYS A 4 -32.04 25.44 34.94
CA LYS A 4 -31.47 24.16 35.37
C LYS A 4 -30.31 23.79 34.44
N ARG A 5 -29.07 23.84 34.94
CA ARG A 5 -27.91 23.21 34.29
C ARG A 5 -28.07 21.68 34.30
N PRO A 6 -27.83 20.96 33.19
CA PRO A 6 -27.86 19.49 33.22
C PRO A 6 -26.69 18.95 34.05
N SER A 7 -26.98 17.95 34.89
CA SER A 7 -26.03 17.30 35.79
C SER A 7 -24.98 16.46 35.05
N LYS A 8 -23.76 16.48 35.58
CA LYS A 8 -22.50 15.90 35.05
C LYS A 8 -22.39 14.36 35.10
N SER A 9 -23.49 13.59 35.02
CA SER A 9 -23.45 12.17 35.45
C SER A 9 -24.05 11.12 34.50
N SER A 10 -24.22 11.37 33.20
CA SER A 10 -24.79 10.33 32.31
C SER A 10 -24.21 10.23 30.90
N LEU A 11 -22.94 10.60 30.71
CA LEU A 11 -22.18 10.23 29.51
C LEU A 11 -21.04 9.29 29.90
N LYS A 12 -21.39 8.13 30.47
CA LYS A 12 -20.53 6.95 30.27
C LYS A 12 -20.61 6.64 28.78
N ARG A 13 -19.69 7.25 28.03
CA ARG A 13 -19.43 6.98 26.63
C ARG A 13 -19.14 5.49 26.57
N GLY A 14 -20.13 4.68 26.16
CA GLY A 14 -19.89 3.28 25.84
C GLY A 14 -18.68 3.25 24.92
N LYS A 15 -17.73 2.34 25.17
CA LYS A 15 -16.68 2.02 24.20
C LYS A 15 -17.42 1.71 22.90
N GLN A 16 -17.54 2.69 22.01
CA GLN A 16 -17.84 2.42 20.62
C GLN A 16 -16.71 1.50 20.21
N LEU A 17 -17.05 0.23 19.99
CA LEU A 17 -16.29 -0.67 19.12
C LEU A 17 -16.17 0.12 17.81
N ARG A 18 -15.05 0.83 17.68
CA ARG A 18 -14.73 1.58 16.46
C ARG A 18 -14.65 0.55 15.36
N GLU A 19 -15.31 0.81 14.25
CA GLU A 19 -15.00 0.10 13.01
C GLU A 19 -13.48 0.24 12.77
N GLU A 20 -12.78 -0.89 12.77
CA GLU A 20 -11.31 -1.03 12.76
C GLU A 20 -10.73 -0.74 11.37
N TYR A 21 -10.98 0.45 10.82
CA TYR A 21 -10.41 0.84 9.53
C TYR A 21 -8.87 0.77 9.58
N GLU A 22 -8.25 0.29 8.49
CA GLU A 22 -6.79 0.24 8.34
C GLU A 22 -6.20 1.66 8.38
N LEU A 23 -5.11 1.86 9.13
CA LEU A 23 -4.26 3.04 9.08
C LEU A 23 -3.28 2.93 7.90
N ILE A 24 -3.35 3.90 7.00
CA ILE A 24 -2.65 3.90 5.72
C ILE A 24 -1.78 5.15 5.63
N ALA A 25 -0.51 4.96 5.24
CA ALA A 25 0.34 6.06 4.78
C ALA A 25 0.52 5.98 3.27
N ILE A 26 0.40 7.12 2.58
CA ILE A 26 0.73 7.29 1.17
C ILE A 26 1.85 8.31 1.09
N VAL A 27 3.03 7.85 0.70
CA VAL A 27 4.24 8.67 0.56
C VAL A 27 4.51 8.86 -0.93
N CYS A 28 4.58 10.11 -1.36
CA CYS A 28 4.69 10.50 -2.77
C CYS A 28 6.02 11.21 -3.04
N GLU A 29 6.57 11.04 -4.24
CA GLU A 29 7.83 11.69 -4.65
C GLU A 29 7.74 13.22 -4.73
N GLY A 30 6.59 13.75 -5.17
CA GLY A 30 6.33 15.18 -5.25
C GLY A 30 5.37 15.70 -4.17
N THR A 31 5.41 17.02 -3.92
CA THR A 31 4.51 17.70 -2.97
C THR A 31 3.19 18.18 -3.57
N LYS A 32 2.95 17.91 -4.86
CA LYS A 32 1.80 18.43 -5.60
C LYS A 32 0.98 17.31 -6.21
N THR A 33 1.34 16.87 -7.41
CA THR A 33 0.53 16.00 -8.28
C THR A 33 -0.15 14.85 -7.54
N GLU A 34 0.64 13.97 -6.93
CA GLU A 34 0.17 12.72 -6.33
C GLU A 34 -0.49 12.97 -4.96
N PRO A 35 0.10 13.76 -4.03
CA PRO A 35 -0.59 14.10 -2.79
C PRO A 35 -1.94 14.77 -3.02
N PHE A 36 -2.01 15.71 -3.96
CA PHE A 36 -3.25 16.41 -4.30
C PHE A 36 -4.30 15.45 -4.84
N TYR A 37 -3.92 14.50 -5.68
CA TYR A 37 -4.83 13.49 -6.18
C TYR A 37 -5.43 12.65 -5.05
N TYR A 38 -4.59 12.08 -4.18
CA TYR A 38 -5.08 11.21 -3.11
C TYR A 38 -5.85 11.99 -2.02
N ASP A 39 -5.49 13.24 -1.73
CA ASP A 39 -6.28 14.09 -0.87
C ASP A 39 -7.63 14.48 -1.48
N ASP A 40 -7.70 14.67 -2.80
CA ASP A 40 -8.97 14.90 -3.49
C ASP A 40 -9.85 13.64 -3.50
N VAL A 41 -9.27 12.45 -3.74
CA VAL A 41 -9.97 11.15 -3.57
C VAL A 41 -10.58 11.03 -2.18
N LYS A 42 -9.78 11.28 -1.12
CA LYS A 42 -10.26 11.24 0.27
C LYS A 42 -11.47 12.15 0.50
N LYS A 43 -11.43 13.37 -0.03
CA LYS A 43 -12.50 14.36 0.13
C LYS A 43 -13.75 13.95 -0.66
N VAL A 44 -13.59 13.58 -1.93
CA VAL A 44 -14.69 13.28 -2.86
C VAL A 44 -15.42 12.01 -2.46
N GLU A 45 -14.69 10.97 -2.05
CA GLU A 45 -15.24 9.67 -1.66
C GLU A 45 -15.59 9.58 -0.17
N ARG A 46 -15.30 10.62 0.61
CA ARG A 46 -15.54 10.67 2.06
C ARG A 46 -14.85 9.52 2.81
N LEU A 47 -13.63 9.20 2.38
CA LEU A 47 -12.79 8.20 3.05
C LEU A 47 -12.50 8.62 4.50
N PRO A 48 -12.24 7.67 5.41
CA PRO A 48 -11.88 7.96 6.80
C PRO A 48 -10.54 8.70 6.85
N SER A 49 -10.59 10.03 6.78
CA SER A 49 -9.40 10.88 6.64
C SER A 49 -8.44 10.78 7.82
N ALA A 50 -8.94 10.42 9.01
CA ALA A 50 -8.14 10.15 10.20
C ALA A 50 -7.27 8.88 10.06
N ASN A 51 -7.59 8.00 9.12
CA ASN A 51 -6.91 6.73 8.88
C ASN A 51 -5.99 6.79 7.65
N ILE A 52 -6.05 7.83 6.82
CA ILE A 52 -5.26 7.91 5.58
C ILE A 52 -4.38 9.16 5.63
N PHE A 53 -3.11 8.95 5.95
CA PHE A 53 -2.07 9.96 5.90
C PHE A 53 -1.46 10.04 4.49
N VAL A 54 -1.33 11.25 3.95
CA VAL A 54 -0.74 11.50 2.62
C VAL A 54 0.36 12.54 2.78
N THR A 55 1.54 12.27 2.25
CA THR A 55 2.67 13.20 2.29
C THR A 55 3.48 13.15 0.99
N GLY A 56 4.02 14.31 0.59
CA GLY A 56 5.03 14.41 -0.45
C GLY A 56 6.39 14.91 0.07
N ASP A 57 6.55 15.02 1.39
CA ASP A 57 7.71 15.65 2.03
C ASP A 57 8.78 14.62 2.40
N CYS A 58 9.37 13.99 1.38
CA CYS A 58 10.28 12.85 1.57
C CYS A 58 11.50 12.82 0.64
N GLY A 59 11.75 13.88 -0.12
CA GLY A 59 12.79 13.94 -1.15
C GLY A 59 12.26 13.60 -2.54
N SER A 60 13.07 13.83 -3.58
CA SER A 60 12.65 13.84 -4.99
C SER A 60 13.17 12.65 -5.80
N ASP A 61 13.35 11.49 -5.16
CA ASP A 61 13.76 10.27 -5.86
C ASP A 61 13.11 9.03 -5.23
N PRO A 62 12.89 7.95 -6.00
CA PRO A 62 12.20 6.76 -5.53
C PRO A 62 12.73 6.13 -4.24
N LEU A 63 14.05 6.14 -4.03
CA LEU A 63 14.65 5.54 -2.83
C LEU A 63 14.38 6.39 -1.59
N SER A 64 14.38 7.72 -1.73
CA SER A 64 14.03 8.63 -0.63
C SER A 64 12.56 8.46 -0.21
N VAL A 65 11.64 8.28 -1.17
CA VAL A 65 10.23 7.95 -0.89
C VAL A 65 10.12 6.66 -0.06
N VAL A 66 10.77 5.58 -0.48
CA VAL A 66 10.73 4.30 0.23
C VAL A 66 11.34 4.39 1.62
N ARG A 67 12.50 5.05 1.76
CA ARG A 67 13.15 5.25 3.06
C ARG A 67 12.29 6.07 4.02
N HIS A 68 11.61 7.10 3.52
CA HIS A 68 10.71 7.88 4.34
C HIS A 68 9.46 7.08 4.74
N GLY A 69 8.91 6.27 3.83
CA GLY A 69 7.82 5.34 4.17
C GLY A 69 8.22 4.36 5.28
N ILE A 70 9.42 3.80 5.19
CA ILE A 70 10.01 2.98 6.26
C ILE A 70 10.11 3.77 7.56
N HIS A 71 10.65 4.99 7.51
CA HIS A 71 10.79 5.84 8.69
C HIS A 71 9.44 6.14 9.39
N LEU A 72 8.40 6.48 8.62
CA LEU A 72 7.06 6.71 9.15
C LEU A 72 6.50 5.46 9.83
N TYR A 73 6.69 4.30 9.21
CA TYR A 73 6.30 3.02 9.78
C TYR A 73 7.03 2.75 11.11
N GLU A 74 8.36 2.86 11.12
CA GLU A 74 9.17 2.62 12.32
C GLU A 74 8.84 3.56 13.47
N LYS A 75 8.58 4.83 13.14
CA LYS A 75 8.12 5.81 14.12
C LYS A 75 6.79 5.39 14.73
N SER A 76 5.83 4.91 13.92
CA SER A 76 4.54 4.43 14.42
C SER A 76 4.67 3.20 15.33
N VAL A 77 5.61 2.30 15.02
CA VAL A 77 5.95 1.15 15.90
C VAL A 77 6.54 1.63 17.23
N ALA A 78 7.45 2.61 17.19
CA ALA A 78 8.12 3.15 18.37
C ALA A 78 7.16 3.85 19.35
N GLU A 79 6.03 4.37 18.87
CA GLU A 79 4.98 4.98 19.71
C GLU A 79 4.27 3.97 20.62
N LYS A 80 4.41 2.65 20.37
CA LYS A 80 3.79 1.55 21.14
C LYS A 80 2.28 1.72 21.35
N ASN A 81 1.63 2.39 20.41
CA ASN A 81 0.20 2.61 20.40
C ASN A 81 -0.40 1.94 19.16
N PRO A 82 -1.15 0.83 19.32
CA PRO A 82 -1.76 0.14 18.18
C PRO A 82 -2.68 1.04 17.32
N SER A 83 -3.22 2.13 17.90
CA SER A 83 -4.07 3.07 17.17
C SER A 83 -3.33 4.05 16.26
N THR A 84 -2.00 4.11 16.32
CA THR A 84 -1.17 4.93 15.43
C THR A 84 -0.27 4.10 14.51
N LEU A 85 -0.23 2.77 14.71
CA LEU A 85 0.52 1.85 13.88
C LEU A 85 -0.08 1.79 12.46
N TYR A 86 0.74 2.04 11.45
CA TYR A 86 0.31 1.89 10.06
C TYR A 86 0.18 0.41 9.68
N ASP A 87 -0.95 0.03 9.12
CA ASP A 87 -1.20 -1.31 8.57
C ASP A 87 -0.51 -1.48 7.19
N ILE A 88 -0.39 -0.38 6.43
CA ILE A 88 0.25 -0.37 5.12
C ILE A 88 0.83 1.01 4.79
N VAL A 89 2.00 1.01 4.15
CA VAL A 89 2.65 2.21 3.63
C VAL A 89 2.82 2.07 2.12
N PHE A 90 2.10 2.87 1.36
CA PHE A 90 2.26 2.98 -0.08
C PHE A 90 3.33 4.00 -0.43
N CYS A 91 4.27 3.62 -1.29
CA CYS A 91 5.33 4.49 -1.80
C CYS A 91 5.07 4.75 -3.28
N VAL A 92 4.48 5.89 -3.61
CA VAL A 92 4.15 6.28 -4.98
C VAL A 92 5.41 6.85 -5.64
N ILE A 93 5.93 6.13 -6.63
CA ILE A 93 7.23 6.41 -7.25
C ILE A 93 7.13 6.43 -8.77
N ASP A 94 7.91 7.33 -9.37
CA ASP A 94 8.02 7.45 -10.81
C ASP A 94 9.27 6.74 -11.33
N ARG A 95 9.15 6.07 -12.48
CA ARG A 95 10.32 5.46 -13.12
C ARG A 95 11.28 6.51 -13.66
N ASP A 96 10.73 7.51 -14.37
CA ASP A 96 11.35 8.46 -15.30
C ASP A 96 12.82 8.10 -15.64
N ALA A 97 13.76 9.01 -15.35
CA ALA A 97 15.20 8.77 -15.51
C ALA A 97 15.89 8.40 -14.18
N HIS A 98 15.12 8.01 -13.15
CA HIS A 98 15.66 7.82 -11.80
C HIS A 98 16.58 6.60 -11.74
N GLN A 99 17.81 6.82 -11.30
CA GLN A 99 18.81 5.76 -11.11
C GLN A 99 18.52 4.91 -9.88
N THR A 100 17.87 5.50 -8.87
CA THR A 100 17.55 4.86 -7.59
C THR A 100 16.30 4.00 -7.62
N PHE A 101 15.62 3.88 -8.77
CA PHE A 101 14.36 3.16 -8.90
C PHE A 101 14.46 1.68 -8.47
N ASN A 102 15.42 0.93 -9.01
CA ASN A 102 15.61 -0.48 -8.64
C ASN A 102 16.03 -0.61 -7.17
N ALA A 103 16.93 0.28 -6.70
CA ALA A 103 17.35 0.31 -5.30
C ALA A 103 16.17 0.57 -4.34
N ALA A 104 15.18 1.36 -4.76
CA ALA A 104 13.94 1.58 -3.99
C ALA A 104 13.11 0.30 -3.87
N LEU A 105 12.94 -0.44 -4.97
CA LEU A 105 12.23 -1.73 -4.98
C LEU A 105 12.94 -2.76 -4.09
N ASP A 106 14.26 -2.87 -4.23
CA ASP A 106 15.08 -3.77 -3.41
C ASP A 106 15.03 -3.37 -1.94
N CYS A 107 15.06 -2.07 -1.63
CA CYS A 107 14.97 -1.58 -0.26
C CYS A 107 13.63 -1.95 0.39
N ALA A 108 12.51 -1.75 -0.31
CA ALA A 108 11.19 -2.14 0.20
C ALA A 108 11.10 -3.65 0.41
N LEU A 109 11.57 -4.44 -0.57
CA LEU A 109 11.57 -5.91 -0.48
C LEU A 109 12.42 -6.41 0.69
N GLN A 110 13.64 -5.90 0.83
CA GLN A 110 14.53 -6.27 1.94
C GLN A 110 13.97 -5.85 3.28
N TYR A 111 13.34 -4.68 3.37
CA TYR A 111 12.74 -4.21 4.61
C TYR A 111 11.59 -5.12 5.03
N ASN A 112 10.66 -5.41 4.12
CA ASN A 112 9.52 -6.28 4.41
C ASN A 112 9.97 -7.70 4.80
N ARG A 113 11.06 -8.22 4.19
CA ARG A 113 11.64 -9.52 4.59
C ARG A 113 12.25 -9.51 6.00
N LYS A 114 12.89 -8.41 6.40
CA LYS A 114 13.57 -8.29 7.71
C LYS A 114 12.62 -7.95 8.86
N LYS A 115 11.48 -7.33 8.57
CA LYS A 115 10.54 -6.81 9.55
C LYS A 115 9.15 -7.34 9.25
N ASN A 116 8.74 -8.32 10.06
CA ASN A 116 7.54 -9.13 9.87
C ASN A 116 6.22 -8.35 9.90
N LYS A 117 6.24 -7.08 10.28
CA LYS A 117 5.05 -6.23 10.44
C LYS A 117 4.88 -5.15 9.37
N ALA A 118 5.87 -4.94 8.50
CA ALA A 118 5.82 -3.83 7.54
C ALA A 118 5.32 -4.27 6.16
N ILE A 119 4.25 -3.64 5.68
CA ILE A 119 3.89 -3.67 4.27
C ILE A 119 4.30 -2.34 3.65
N ILE A 120 5.57 -2.22 3.28
CA ILE A 120 6.05 -1.14 2.42
C ILE A 120 5.80 -1.55 0.97
N LEU A 121 4.85 -0.89 0.31
CA LEU A 121 4.40 -1.28 -1.03
C LEU A 121 4.66 -0.16 -2.03
N PRO A 122 5.67 -0.32 -2.91
CA PRO A 122 5.88 0.61 -4.02
C PRO A 122 4.71 0.55 -5.02
N ILE A 123 4.19 1.71 -5.38
CA ILE A 123 3.19 1.93 -6.44
C ILE A 123 3.89 2.67 -7.57
N LYS A 124 4.15 1.95 -8.67
CA LYS A 124 5.03 2.46 -9.74
C LYS A 124 4.24 3.07 -10.89
N SER A 125 4.73 4.17 -11.43
CA SER A 125 4.28 4.74 -12.71
C SER A 125 5.41 4.82 -13.73
N TYR A 126 5.10 4.48 -14.98
CA TYR A 126 6.02 4.45 -16.11
C TYR A 126 5.45 5.33 -17.24
N PRO A 127 6.13 6.42 -17.63
CA PRO A 127 7.34 6.96 -17.00
C PRO A 127 7.09 7.73 -15.70
N SER A 128 5.93 8.37 -15.56
CA SER A 128 5.59 9.26 -14.44
C SER A 128 4.11 9.17 -14.05
N PHE A 129 3.72 9.70 -12.90
CA PHE A 129 2.36 9.64 -12.41
C PHE A 129 1.33 10.25 -13.37
N GLU A 130 1.72 11.22 -14.21
CA GLU A 130 0.83 11.79 -15.23
C GLU A 130 0.24 10.74 -16.20
N ILE A 131 0.86 9.56 -16.35
CA ILE A 131 0.28 8.49 -17.15
C ILE A 131 -1.06 8.01 -16.59
N TRP A 132 -1.20 8.04 -15.26
CA TRP A 132 -2.45 7.71 -14.59
C TRP A 132 -3.57 8.65 -15.01
N TYR A 133 -3.29 9.94 -15.10
CA TYR A 133 -4.27 10.92 -15.58
C TYR A 133 -4.58 10.74 -17.06
N LEU A 134 -3.57 10.46 -17.90
CA LEU A 134 -3.78 10.23 -19.33
C LEU A 134 -4.72 9.04 -19.57
N PHE A 135 -4.60 7.98 -18.78
CA PHE A 135 -5.45 6.80 -18.90
C PHE A 135 -6.94 7.07 -18.65
N HIS A 136 -7.31 8.16 -17.98
CA HIS A 136 -8.72 8.54 -17.84
C HIS A 136 -9.35 9.00 -19.16
N PHE A 137 -8.56 9.38 -20.15
CA PHE A 137 -9.06 9.87 -21.43
C PHE A 137 -8.94 8.83 -22.54
N LEU A 138 -7.89 8.00 -22.51
CA LEU A 138 -7.64 6.99 -23.54
C LEU A 138 -6.74 5.86 -23.04
N TYR A 139 -6.89 4.70 -23.66
CA TYR A 139 -5.90 3.63 -23.58
C TYR A 139 -4.75 3.93 -24.55
N THR A 140 -3.51 3.78 -24.09
CA THR A 140 -2.32 3.89 -24.93
C THR A 140 -1.21 2.96 -24.47
N ARG A 141 -0.45 2.46 -25.44
CA ARG A 141 0.83 1.76 -25.25
C ARG A 141 1.97 2.46 -25.99
N GLN A 142 1.76 3.72 -26.38
CA GLN A 142 2.80 4.53 -27.00
C GLN A 142 3.91 4.82 -25.98
N VAL A 143 5.10 4.30 -26.26
CA VAL A 143 6.26 4.45 -25.38
C VAL A 143 6.68 5.92 -25.31
N PHE A 144 6.81 6.44 -24.09
CA PHE A 144 7.36 7.77 -23.85
C PHE A 144 8.87 7.69 -23.65
N VAL A 145 9.64 8.14 -24.64
CA VAL A 145 11.11 8.12 -24.57
C VAL A 145 11.67 9.51 -24.35
N LYS A 146 12.72 9.60 -23.51
CA LYS A 146 13.51 10.83 -23.32
C LYS A 146 14.00 11.35 -24.68
N THR A 147 14.00 12.66 -24.82
CA THR A 147 14.61 13.42 -25.92
C THR A 147 15.73 14.30 -25.36
N PRO A 148 16.56 14.94 -26.20
CA PRO A 148 17.60 15.85 -25.72
C PRO A 148 17.07 16.98 -24.82
N THR A 149 15.83 17.44 -25.05
CA THR A 149 15.24 18.59 -24.34
C THR A 149 14.15 18.23 -23.34
N LYS A 150 13.61 17.00 -23.38
CA LYS A 150 12.47 16.58 -22.54
C LYS A 150 12.64 15.19 -21.96
N SER A 151 12.33 15.02 -20.68
CA SER A 151 12.22 13.70 -20.02
C SER A 151 11.04 12.89 -20.58
N ALA A 152 10.99 11.60 -20.25
CA ALA A 152 9.86 10.77 -20.63
C ALA A 152 8.59 11.24 -19.91
N GLY A 153 8.69 11.62 -18.64
CA GLY A 153 7.59 12.21 -17.87
C GLY A 153 7.08 13.53 -18.47
N GLN A 154 7.96 14.41 -18.93
CA GLN A 154 7.55 15.67 -19.60
C GLN A 154 6.75 15.41 -20.89
N ARG A 155 7.14 14.42 -21.68
CA ARG A 155 6.38 14.02 -22.88
C ARG A 155 5.03 13.40 -22.54
N CYS A 156 4.97 12.64 -21.45
CA CYS A 156 3.71 12.11 -20.92
C CYS A 156 2.77 13.26 -20.49
N LYS A 157 3.28 14.26 -19.76
CA LYS A 157 2.53 15.49 -19.41
C LYS A 157 1.99 16.20 -20.65
N GLU A 158 2.77 16.29 -21.74
CA GLU A 158 2.33 16.94 -22.97
C GLU A 158 1.17 16.20 -23.65
N ALA A 159 1.25 14.86 -23.71
CA ALA A 159 0.15 14.04 -24.23
C ALA A 159 -1.11 14.18 -23.35
N LEU A 160 -0.95 14.16 -22.02
CA LEU A 160 -2.03 14.45 -21.08
C LEU A 160 -2.66 15.82 -21.33
N ASN A 161 -1.85 16.87 -21.51
CA ASN A 161 -2.37 18.22 -21.67
C ASN A 161 -3.23 18.39 -22.93
N ILE A 162 -2.92 17.64 -24.00
CA ILE A 162 -3.74 17.61 -25.22
C ILE A 162 -5.15 17.08 -24.91
N GLU A 163 -5.25 15.94 -24.23
CA GLU A 163 -6.55 15.34 -23.89
C GLU A 163 -7.29 16.16 -22.81
N TRP A 164 -6.55 16.68 -21.84
CA TRP A 164 -7.09 17.54 -20.78
C TRP A 164 -7.78 18.78 -21.36
N LYS A 165 -7.12 19.50 -22.29
CA LYS A 165 -7.71 20.67 -22.97
C LYS A 165 -8.99 20.34 -23.71
N LYS A 166 -9.07 19.17 -24.36
CA LYS A 166 -10.27 18.77 -25.11
C LYS A 166 -11.48 18.70 -24.18
N VAL A 167 -11.32 18.14 -22.99
CA VAL A 167 -12.40 17.88 -22.02
C VAL A 167 -12.68 19.08 -21.11
N PHE A 168 -11.65 19.70 -20.55
CA PHE A 168 -11.78 20.71 -19.50
C PHE A 168 -11.58 22.16 -19.98
N LYS A 169 -11.16 22.36 -21.23
CA LYS A 169 -10.96 23.69 -21.84
C LYS A 169 -9.95 24.58 -21.11
N GLU A 170 -8.98 23.97 -20.45
CA GLU A 170 -7.88 24.62 -19.73
C GLU A 170 -6.59 23.78 -19.88
N ASP A 171 -5.45 24.35 -19.50
CA ASP A 171 -4.18 23.62 -19.39
C ASP A 171 -4.13 22.74 -18.14
N TYR A 172 -3.54 21.54 -18.24
CA TYR A 172 -3.19 20.74 -17.08
C TYR A 172 -1.98 21.33 -16.36
N GLU A 173 -2.14 21.62 -15.08
CA GLU A 173 -1.06 22.00 -14.19
C GLU A 173 -0.90 21.05 -13.01
N LYS A 174 0.36 20.78 -12.63
CA LYS A 174 0.69 19.91 -11.48
C LYS A 174 0.11 20.43 -10.16
N SER A 175 -0.22 21.72 -10.09
CA SER A 175 -0.83 22.35 -8.92
C SER A 175 -2.35 22.20 -8.84
N HIS A 176 -3.01 21.59 -9.83
CA HIS A 176 -4.45 21.34 -9.74
C HIS A 176 -4.74 20.35 -8.61
N SER A 177 -5.52 20.80 -7.62
CA SER A 177 -5.83 20.03 -6.42
C SER A 177 -7.19 19.33 -6.45
N ASP A 178 -7.95 19.50 -7.53
CA ASP A 178 -9.32 18.98 -7.71
C ASP A 178 -9.41 18.02 -8.91
N ILE A 179 -8.29 17.41 -9.30
CA ILE A 179 -8.18 16.54 -10.48
C ILE A 179 -9.15 15.36 -10.39
N TYR A 180 -9.18 14.67 -9.25
CA TYR A 180 -10.04 13.49 -9.11
C TYR A 180 -11.52 13.87 -9.19
N LYS A 181 -11.92 14.97 -8.55
CA LYS A 181 -13.26 15.54 -8.64
C LYS A 181 -13.64 15.86 -10.08
N LYS A 182 -12.75 16.50 -10.84
CA LYS A 182 -12.95 16.82 -12.26
C LYS A 182 -13.15 15.56 -13.09
N LEU A 183 -12.28 14.57 -12.93
CA LEU A 183 -12.36 13.28 -13.63
C LEU A 183 -13.65 12.53 -13.28
N LYS A 184 -14.03 12.47 -12.00
CA LYS A 184 -15.28 11.85 -11.54
C LYS A 184 -16.51 12.55 -12.10
N SER A 185 -16.52 13.89 -12.14
CA SER A 185 -17.65 14.67 -12.70
C SER A 185 -17.92 14.41 -14.19
N LYS A 186 -16.92 13.87 -14.91
CA LYS A 186 -17.01 13.48 -16.32
C LYS A 186 -17.18 11.97 -16.52
N ASN A 187 -17.35 11.21 -15.44
CA ASN A 187 -17.40 9.74 -15.44
C ASN A 187 -16.15 9.05 -16.02
N LEU A 188 -14.99 9.72 -15.98
CA LEU A 188 -13.75 9.22 -16.61
C LEU A 188 -12.96 8.27 -15.70
N VAL A 189 -13.31 8.15 -14.41
CA VAL A 189 -12.59 7.31 -13.44
C VAL A 189 -12.66 5.83 -13.81
N VAL A 190 -13.83 5.36 -14.24
CA VAL A 190 -14.02 3.95 -14.64
C VAL A 190 -13.19 3.63 -15.87
N ASP A 191 -13.13 4.54 -16.85
CA ASP A 191 -12.28 4.41 -18.03
C ASP A 191 -10.79 4.43 -17.65
N GLY A 192 -10.41 5.30 -16.72
CA GLY A 192 -9.06 5.36 -16.15
C GLY A 192 -8.61 4.00 -15.59
N ILE A 193 -9.40 3.43 -14.69
CA ILE A 193 -9.13 2.11 -14.11
C ILE A 193 -9.03 1.04 -15.20
N LYS A 194 -10.01 0.97 -16.10
CA LYS A 194 -10.01 0.01 -17.22
C LYS A 194 -8.75 0.11 -18.08
N ASN A 195 -8.41 1.32 -18.51
CA ASN A 195 -7.29 1.56 -19.41
C ASN A 195 -5.94 1.25 -18.73
N ALA A 196 -5.78 1.64 -17.45
CA ALA A 196 -4.58 1.33 -16.68
C ALA A 196 -4.41 -0.17 -16.40
N THR A 197 -5.51 -0.88 -16.10
CA THR A 197 -5.52 -2.35 -15.92
C THR A 197 -5.07 -3.06 -17.18
N LEU A 198 -5.63 -2.70 -18.34
CA LEU A 198 -5.24 -3.26 -19.63
C LEU A 198 -3.77 -2.96 -19.95
N ALA A 199 -3.36 -1.70 -19.79
CA ALA A 199 -1.99 -1.28 -20.08
C ALA A 199 -0.96 -1.99 -19.19
N LEU A 200 -1.26 -2.21 -17.90
CA LEU A 200 -0.39 -2.94 -16.97
C LEU A 200 -0.31 -4.43 -17.32
N ALA A 201 -1.41 -5.05 -17.74
CA ALA A 201 -1.42 -6.44 -18.18
C ALA A 201 -0.57 -6.63 -19.45
N ASP A 202 -0.75 -5.75 -20.44
CA ASP A 202 0.03 -5.77 -21.68
C ASP A 202 1.51 -5.50 -21.41
N ALA A 203 1.83 -4.51 -20.58
CA ALA A 203 3.20 -4.19 -20.18
C ALA A 203 3.94 -5.40 -19.60
N LYS A 204 3.28 -6.16 -18.71
CA LYS A 204 3.84 -7.39 -18.13
C LYS A 204 4.01 -8.49 -19.17
N LYS A 205 3.04 -8.63 -20.08
CA LYS A 205 3.08 -9.65 -21.16
C LYS A 205 4.23 -9.39 -22.14
N THR A 206 4.49 -8.13 -22.48
CA THR A 206 5.52 -7.75 -23.46
C THR A 206 6.87 -7.43 -22.82
N ASN A 207 6.95 -7.41 -21.48
CA ASN A 207 8.10 -6.93 -20.72
C ASN A 207 8.53 -5.49 -21.09
N GLU A 208 7.56 -4.66 -21.47
CA GLU A 208 7.76 -3.24 -21.77
C GLU A 208 6.87 -2.43 -20.82
N MET A 209 7.44 -1.96 -19.71
CA MET A 209 6.65 -1.30 -18.68
C MET A 209 6.14 0.09 -19.09
N ASN A 210 6.74 0.75 -20.07
CA ASN A 210 6.35 2.10 -20.49
C ASN A 210 5.39 2.06 -21.69
N PRO A 211 4.17 2.64 -21.61
CA PRO A 211 3.54 3.31 -20.47
C PRO A 211 2.64 2.40 -19.61
N SER A 212 2.80 2.40 -18.30
CA SER A 212 1.88 1.70 -17.38
C SER A 212 1.91 2.34 -16.00
N THR A 213 0.93 2.01 -15.16
CA THR A 213 0.91 2.47 -13.77
C THR A 213 0.19 1.47 -12.88
N GLU A 214 0.58 1.43 -11.62
CA GLU A 214 -0.13 0.72 -10.54
C GLU A 214 -1.03 1.66 -9.71
N ALA A 215 -1.12 2.96 -10.05
CA ALA A 215 -1.93 3.94 -9.31
C ALA A 215 -3.42 3.59 -9.24
N HIS A 216 -3.97 2.96 -10.29
CA HIS A 216 -5.33 2.44 -10.31
C HIS A 216 -5.57 1.41 -9.20
N LEU A 217 -4.58 0.56 -8.92
CA LEU A 217 -4.68 -0.45 -7.87
C LEU A 217 -4.85 0.22 -6.50
N LEU A 218 -4.07 1.28 -6.24
CA LEU A 218 -4.19 2.06 -5.00
C LEU A 218 -5.55 2.77 -4.92
N LEU A 219 -6.06 3.33 -6.02
CA LEU A 219 -7.41 3.89 -6.03
C LEU A 219 -8.45 2.81 -5.70
N GLU A 220 -8.42 1.65 -6.36
CA GLU A 220 -9.36 0.55 -6.11
C GLU A 220 -9.28 0.07 -4.65
N PHE A 221 -8.08 -0.02 -4.09
CA PHE A 221 -7.89 -0.31 -2.67
C PHE A 221 -8.57 0.73 -1.78
N LEU A 222 -8.34 2.03 -2.02
CA LEU A 222 -8.95 3.10 -1.24
C LEU A 222 -10.47 3.11 -1.34
N LEU A 223 -11.03 2.92 -2.54
CA LEU A 223 -12.48 2.85 -2.75
C LEU A 223 -13.12 1.68 -2.00
N SER A 224 -12.42 0.56 -1.92
CA SER A 224 -12.92 -0.62 -1.20
C SER A 224 -13.02 -0.46 0.31
N ILE A 225 -12.31 0.51 0.89
CA ILE A 225 -12.39 0.81 2.32
C ILE A 225 -13.82 1.22 2.69
N ILE A 226 -14.55 1.86 1.77
CA ILE A 226 -15.94 2.31 1.98
C ILE A 226 -16.90 1.12 1.96
N ASP A 227 -16.61 0.10 1.15
CA ASP A 227 -17.47 -1.09 0.97
C ASP A 227 -17.35 -2.12 2.12
N GLN A 228 -16.69 -1.74 3.23
CA GLN A 228 -16.39 -2.53 4.44
C GLN A 228 -17.01 -3.93 4.53
N LYS A 229 -16.34 -4.90 3.90
CA LYS A 229 -16.39 -6.34 4.23
C LYS A 229 -15.03 -7.01 4.03
N PHE A 230 -13.92 -6.35 4.36
CA PHE A 230 -12.60 -6.96 4.22
C PHE A 230 -12.10 -7.54 5.53
N GLY A 231 -12.43 -8.81 5.77
CA GLY A 231 -11.86 -9.63 6.86
C GLY A 231 -10.38 -9.99 6.66
N ILE A 232 -9.64 -9.23 5.84
CA ILE A 232 -8.21 -9.44 5.60
C ILE A 232 -7.40 -8.91 6.78
N LYS A 233 -7.85 -7.82 7.42
CA LYS A 233 -7.16 -7.25 8.58
C LYS A 233 -6.97 -8.29 9.68
N ASN A 234 -8.05 -8.96 10.10
CA ASN A 234 -7.97 -10.04 11.10
C ASN A 234 -7.03 -11.18 10.70
N ILE A 235 -6.94 -11.53 9.41
CA ILE A 235 -6.01 -12.55 8.92
C ILE A 235 -4.57 -12.06 9.08
N LEU A 236 -4.30 -10.80 8.69
CA LEU A 236 -2.97 -10.22 8.80
C LEU A 236 -2.56 -10.04 10.26
N ASP A 237 -3.46 -9.56 11.12
CA ASP A 237 -3.23 -9.40 12.57
C ASP A 237 -2.87 -10.72 13.22
N ASN A 238 -3.62 -11.80 12.95
CA ASN A 238 -3.28 -13.14 13.45
C ASN A 238 -1.88 -13.58 13.01
N ILE A 239 -1.52 -13.35 11.74
CA ILE A 239 -0.21 -13.68 11.18
C ILE A 239 0.89 -12.84 11.84
N TYR A 240 0.62 -11.57 12.14
CA TYR A 240 1.57 -10.70 12.83
C TYR A 240 1.81 -11.16 14.28
N ASP A 241 0.74 -11.46 15.01
CA ASP A 241 0.82 -11.87 16.42
C ASP A 241 1.58 -13.19 16.58
N ILE A 242 1.24 -14.21 15.79
CA ILE A 242 1.97 -15.48 15.81
C ILE A 242 3.43 -15.31 15.42
N SER A 243 3.71 -14.46 14.44
CA SER A 243 5.07 -14.22 13.96
C SER A 243 5.95 -13.58 15.02
N GLU A 244 5.42 -12.62 15.77
CA GLU A 244 6.15 -11.97 16.86
C GLU A 244 6.47 -12.97 17.99
N GLU A 245 5.51 -13.83 18.32
CA GLU A 245 5.67 -14.89 19.30
C GLU A 245 6.76 -15.89 18.87
N ILE A 246 6.69 -16.40 17.64
CA ILE A 246 7.66 -17.36 17.08
C ILE A 246 9.07 -16.78 17.09
N GLU A 247 9.24 -15.58 16.55
CA GLU A 247 10.56 -14.95 16.41
C GLU A 247 11.22 -14.70 17.76
N SER A 248 10.44 -14.25 18.74
CA SER A 248 10.93 -14.03 20.10
C SER A 248 11.44 -15.33 20.72
N ASN A 249 10.77 -16.46 20.44
CA ASN A 249 11.14 -17.76 21.01
C ASN A 249 12.22 -18.50 20.21
N LEU A 250 12.39 -18.23 18.91
CA LEU A 250 13.48 -18.79 18.11
C LEU A 250 14.85 -18.23 18.50
N ILE A 251 14.90 -17.01 19.05
CA ILE A 251 16.15 -16.34 19.44
C ILE A 251 16.60 -16.76 20.85
N ILE A 252 15.66 -17.16 21.72
CA ILE A 252 15.94 -17.50 23.11
C ILE A 252 16.32 -18.98 23.19
N LYS A 253 17.53 -19.28 23.67
CA LYS A 253 17.90 -20.66 24.03
C LYS A 253 16.99 -21.12 25.18
N GLN A 254 16.26 -22.20 24.93
CA GLN A 254 15.47 -22.87 25.96
C GLN A 254 16.34 -23.87 26.70
N ASP A 255 16.22 -23.92 28.02
CA ASP A 255 17.02 -24.81 28.87
C ASP A 255 16.54 -26.27 28.82
N ASP A 256 15.33 -26.50 28.29
CA ASP A 256 14.65 -27.79 28.23
C ASP A 256 14.30 -28.11 26.77
N ASN A 257 15.09 -29.01 26.18
CA ASN A 257 15.00 -29.39 24.77
C ASN A 257 13.65 -30.04 24.43
N ASP A 258 13.08 -30.85 25.32
CA ASP A 258 11.80 -31.53 25.08
C ASP A 258 10.66 -30.51 25.04
N LYS A 259 10.61 -29.59 26.02
CA LYS A 259 9.63 -28.49 26.02
C LYS A 259 9.80 -27.57 24.84
N TYR A 260 11.04 -27.31 24.42
CA TYR A 260 11.28 -26.46 23.25
C TYR A 260 10.81 -27.14 21.97
N LEU A 261 11.04 -28.44 21.82
CA LEU A 261 10.56 -29.21 20.68
C LEU A 261 9.03 -29.21 20.60
N GLU A 262 8.33 -29.42 21.72
CA GLU A 262 6.86 -29.30 21.80
C GLU A 262 6.36 -27.90 21.39
N LEU A 263 7.07 -26.85 21.83
CA LEU A 263 6.75 -25.47 21.45
C LEU A 263 6.92 -25.23 19.94
N LEU A 264 8.02 -25.69 19.36
CA LEU A 264 8.28 -25.58 17.92
C LEU A 264 7.24 -26.35 17.09
N GLU A 265 6.78 -27.51 17.56
CA GLU A 265 5.70 -28.27 16.92
C GLU A 265 4.36 -27.54 16.94
N SER A 266 4.03 -26.92 18.08
CA SER A 266 2.85 -26.05 18.19
C SER A 266 2.91 -24.90 17.17
N TYR A 267 4.08 -24.27 17.00
CA TYR A 267 4.27 -23.22 16.00
C TYR A 267 4.11 -23.72 14.56
N SER A 268 4.68 -24.87 14.20
CA SER A 268 4.48 -25.47 12.87
C SER A 268 3.00 -25.67 12.56
N SER A 269 2.24 -26.25 13.50
CA SER A 269 0.80 -26.51 13.32
C SER A 269 -0.02 -25.21 13.13
N ARG A 270 0.31 -24.18 13.90
CA ARG A 270 -0.34 -22.87 13.77
C ARG A 270 0.02 -22.19 12.45
N ILE A 271 1.27 -22.24 11.99
CA ILE A 271 1.67 -21.73 10.67
C ILE A 271 0.88 -22.42 9.55
N ASP A 272 0.74 -23.74 9.59
CA ASP A 272 0.01 -24.50 8.58
C ASP A 272 -1.46 -24.07 8.50
N THR A 273 -2.08 -23.80 9.65
CA THR A 273 -3.45 -23.28 9.75
C THR A 273 -3.57 -21.92 9.06
N GLU A 274 -2.65 -20.98 9.34
CA GLU A 274 -2.66 -19.66 8.72
C GLU A 274 -2.39 -19.72 7.20
N LEU A 275 -1.49 -20.60 6.75
CA LEU A 275 -1.25 -20.83 5.32
C LEU A 275 -2.50 -21.32 4.59
N GLN A 276 -3.32 -22.17 5.22
CA GLN A 276 -4.61 -22.60 4.66
C GLN A 276 -5.62 -21.46 4.57
N LEU A 277 -5.70 -20.60 5.58
CA LEU A 277 -6.56 -19.41 5.59
C LEU A 277 -6.16 -18.40 4.50
N LEU A 278 -4.85 -18.16 4.34
CA LEU A 278 -4.30 -17.33 3.26
C LEU A 278 -4.65 -17.90 1.88
N LYS A 279 -4.46 -19.19 1.67
CA LYS A 279 -4.78 -19.87 0.39
C LYS A 279 -6.26 -19.71 0.04
N THR A 280 -7.14 -19.89 1.01
CA THR A 280 -8.60 -19.71 0.84
C THR A 280 -8.94 -18.26 0.51
N SER A 281 -8.26 -17.31 1.15
CA SER A 281 -8.50 -15.87 0.92
C SER A 281 -7.96 -15.40 -0.43
N LEU A 282 -6.84 -15.96 -0.90
CA LEU A 282 -6.26 -15.69 -2.22
C LEU A 282 -7.16 -16.15 -3.37
N ALA A 283 -7.97 -17.19 -3.14
CA ALA A 283 -8.93 -17.70 -4.13
C ALA A 283 -10.14 -16.77 -4.33
N LYS A 284 -10.39 -15.83 -3.41
CA LYS A 284 -11.47 -14.84 -3.55
C LYS A 284 -11.09 -13.79 -4.60
N GLU A 285 -12.07 -13.34 -5.37
CA GLU A 285 -11.93 -12.22 -6.33
C GLU A 285 -11.93 -10.87 -5.58
N ASN A 286 -10.93 -10.66 -4.75
CA ASN A 286 -10.69 -9.38 -4.09
C ASN A 286 -9.52 -8.65 -4.76
N ILE A 287 -9.45 -7.34 -4.53
CA ILE A 287 -8.50 -6.37 -5.07
C ILE A 287 -7.07 -6.90 -5.13
N ILE A 288 -6.37 -6.59 -6.22
CA ILE A 288 -5.02 -7.08 -6.53
C ILE A 288 -4.03 -6.75 -5.41
N ILE A 289 -4.08 -5.55 -4.81
CA ILE A 289 -3.20 -5.18 -3.70
C ILE A 289 -3.35 -6.13 -2.52
N ASN A 290 -4.57 -6.47 -2.15
CA ASN A 290 -4.82 -7.44 -1.09
C ASN A 290 -4.23 -8.82 -1.43
N LYS A 291 -4.34 -9.26 -2.70
CA LYS A 291 -3.64 -10.48 -3.14
C LYS A 291 -2.12 -10.36 -3.04
N VAL A 292 -1.54 -9.20 -3.33
CA VAL A 292 -0.10 -8.95 -3.16
C VAL A 292 0.30 -9.08 -1.68
N ARG A 293 -0.47 -8.47 -0.77
CA ARG A 293 -0.26 -8.57 0.70
C ARG A 293 -0.33 -10.02 1.16
N LEU A 294 -1.39 -10.74 0.80
CA LEU A 294 -1.60 -12.14 1.17
C LEU A 294 -0.51 -13.07 0.61
N LYS A 295 -0.06 -12.86 -0.63
CA LYS A 295 1.06 -13.61 -1.22
C LYS A 295 2.37 -13.34 -0.49
N PHE A 296 2.63 -12.09 -0.15
CA PHE A 296 3.81 -11.71 0.61
C PHE A 296 3.82 -12.39 1.99
N MET A 297 2.70 -12.33 2.73
CA MET A 297 2.56 -13.04 4.02
C MET A 297 2.70 -14.56 3.88
N SER A 298 2.17 -15.15 2.81
CA SER A 298 2.34 -16.58 2.55
C SER A 298 3.81 -16.94 2.32
N SER A 299 4.55 -16.15 1.54
CA SER A 299 6.00 -16.37 1.35
C SER A 299 6.76 -16.29 2.66
N TYR A 300 6.38 -15.35 3.52
CA TYR A 300 7.04 -15.11 4.80
C TYR A 300 6.75 -16.23 5.82
N LEU A 301 5.51 -16.71 5.94
CA LEU A 301 5.19 -17.87 6.78
C LEU A 301 5.95 -19.15 6.37
N ASN A 302 6.18 -19.35 5.06
CA ASN A 302 7.02 -20.45 4.58
C ASN A 302 8.48 -20.31 4.99
N GLU A 303 9.00 -19.08 5.05
CA GLU A 303 10.35 -18.81 5.55
C GLU A 303 10.46 -19.10 7.06
N LEU A 304 9.47 -18.68 7.86
CA LEU A 304 9.39 -19.04 9.29
C LEU A 304 9.33 -20.54 9.51
N SER A 305 8.47 -21.25 8.77
CA SER A 305 8.37 -22.72 8.84
C SER A 305 9.72 -23.38 8.55
N THR A 306 10.45 -22.88 7.54
CA THR A 306 11.80 -23.36 7.23
C THR A 306 12.76 -23.19 8.42
N ARG A 307 12.74 -22.03 9.07
CA ARG A 307 13.60 -21.73 10.23
C ARG A 307 13.25 -22.57 11.46
N ILE A 308 11.96 -22.81 11.71
CA ILE A 308 11.50 -23.72 12.76
C ILE A 308 12.01 -25.14 12.50
N ASN A 309 11.91 -25.64 11.27
CA ASN A 309 12.41 -26.97 10.92
C ASN A 309 13.92 -27.11 11.14
N ILE A 310 14.71 -26.07 10.83
CA ILE A 310 16.15 -26.05 11.14
C ILE A 310 16.36 -26.15 12.66
N ALA A 311 15.68 -25.32 13.45
CA ALA A 311 15.81 -25.34 14.90
C ALA A 311 15.40 -26.70 15.52
N LYS A 312 14.37 -27.36 14.98
CA LYS A 312 13.97 -28.71 15.41
C LYS A 312 15.07 -29.75 15.15
N ASN A 313 15.71 -29.68 13.99
CA ASN A 313 16.80 -30.58 13.62
C ASN A 313 18.01 -30.37 14.54
N ASP A 314 18.36 -29.12 14.83
CA ASP A 314 19.49 -28.78 15.73
C ASP A 314 19.30 -29.30 17.17
N ILE A 315 18.06 -29.50 17.62
CA ILE A 315 17.75 -30.08 18.95
C ILE A 315 17.83 -31.62 18.93
N SER A 316 17.58 -32.22 17.76
CA SER A 316 17.49 -33.67 17.58
C SER A 316 18.85 -34.33 17.29
N GLU A 317 19.86 -33.53 16.94
CA GLU A 317 21.28 -33.91 16.78
C GLU A 317 22.07 -33.82 18.10
#